data_AF-A0A413G3L6-F1
#
_entry.id   AF-A0A413G3L6-F1
#
_cell.length_a   1.000
_cell.length_b   1.000
_cell.length_c   1.000
_cell.angle_alpha   90.00
_cell.angle_beta   90.00
_cell.angle_gamma   90.00
#
_symmetry.space_group_name_H-M   'P 1'
#
loop_
_entity.id
_entity.type
_entity.pdbx_description
1 polymer ?
#
loop_
_entity_poly.entity_id
_entity_poly.type
_entity_poly.pdbx_seq_one_letter_code
_entity_poly.pdbx_strand_id
1 'polypeptide(L)'
;MRKTSTLSRILAVVLTMAVLAGFLAGCGGAPEDHSLSILIPNRSIEPLMDKLTAQDPDITFDVQPYFGSAVSVHIQERFERNDLPDIILATYAPEDSTQKENLLDISGYGFVQNYKASVLSNLSVDGSIYMLEGPTTARGIAYNKTLFAERGWAVPTNHEEFISLVKAIRAETDMLPLTLPGLYSGTYFTLMSELSHCDFLMTADGVTWAQKFAQGEASSREGFGTGITLLKDWVDAGAFEAVQADMSDQQGVKMLVGRECAMTYLVGGQPFFLGKIKDSTDEFGTFPLYGLGGNSEFCATNYGIKIGLNKRLNEPGNEKKLENALKLLELFSSEEGQELFRSSEADILPLAGTTAHLPEEFIPLNEAMNRGHAAPFLYPGYEDLLAFTGEYLREAVTSGSDLDKAFELMDSIRQDTIKNQYTSNALATVSQDLTTEQTVRLVANALYATGLGDIALCTVQRYTPDIHLVAAANGKYYQGNLDTTNIDIPIGPRYNDPVFTNDMTGAEIKQLMETGLVVTNDAGITDYLPFISAGLDPEKLNDGENYKVVFSPSDCGEKSPIEKAAVPSDIVWKDFWREYIIGLGTITPDSVK
;
A
#
# COMPACT_ATOMS: atom_id res chain seq x y z
N MET A 1 -21.07 55.27 -31.25
CA MET A 1 -21.98 54.11 -31.34
C MET A 1 -21.22 52.92 -30.76
N ARG A 2 -21.20 52.69 -29.44
CA ARG A 2 -22.18 51.90 -28.66
C ARG A 2 -22.79 50.73 -29.44
N LYS A 3 -22.36 49.50 -29.11
CA LYS A 3 -23.24 48.47 -28.54
C LYS A 3 -22.42 47.53 -27.64
N THR A 4 -22.90 47.45 -26.41
CA THR A 4 -22.51 46.62 -25.28
C THR A 4 -23.00 45.18 -25.46
N SER A 5 -22.25 44.20 -24.96
CA SER A 5 -22.82 42.94 -24.45
C SER A 5 -22.09 42.54 -23.16
N THR A 6 -22.53 43.16 -22.08
CA THR A 6 -22.48 42.65 -20.71
C THR A 6 -23.08 41.25 -20.64
N LEU A 7 -22.27 40.19 -20.66
CA LEU A 7 -22.72 38.84 -20.26
C LEU A 7 -21.65 37.94 -19.62
N SER A 8 -20.45 38.46 -19.30
CA SER A 8 -19.32 37.65 -18.79
C SER A 8 -18.91 37.96 -17.35
N ARG A 9 -19.79 38.60 -16.54
CA ARG A 9 -19.46 39.04 -15.17
C ARG A 9 -20.42 38.56 -14.08
N ILE A 10 -21.25 37.55 -14.34
CA ILE A 10 -22.22 37.04 -13.33
C ILE A 10 -21.89 35.61 -12.83
N LEU A 11 -20.84 34.94 -13.34
CA LEU A 11 -20.48 33.59 -12.88
C LEU A 11 -19.41 33.53 -11.76
N ALA A 12 -19.11 34.66 -11.11
CA ALA A 12 -18.03 34.75 -10.11
C ALA A 12 -18.49 35.17 -8.70
N VAL A 13 -19.79 35.11 -8.40
CA VAL A 13 -20.34 35.58 -7.09
C VAL A 13 -21.23 34.55 -6.37
N VAL A 14 -21.29 33.29 -6.84
CA VAL A 14 -22.14 32.26 -6.19
C VAL A 14 -21.35 31.18 -5.41
N LEU A 15 -20.01 31.19 -5.40
CA LEU A 15 -19.20 30.18 -4.71
C LEU A 15 -18.39 30.69 -3.51
N THR A 16 -18.77 31.83 -2.94
CA THR A 16 -18.08 32.44 -1.78
C THR A 16 -18.97 32.57 -0.54
N MET A 17 -20.02 31.75 -0.42
CA MET A 17 -20.92 31.74 0.73
C MET A 17 -21.20 30.34 1.31
N ALA A 18 -20.19 29.46 1.29
CA ALA A 18 -20.24 28.18 2.02
C ALA A 18 -19.14 28.02 3.11
N VAL A 19 -18.31 29.04 3.37
CA VAL A 19 -17.16 28.92 4.30
C VAL A 19 -17.29 29.80 5.56
N LEU A 20 -18.44 30.45 5.82
CA LEU A 20 -18.57 31.31 7.01
C LEU A 20 -19.96 31.37 7.67
N ALA A 21 -20.72 30.27 7.63
CA ALA A 21 -21.94 30.11 8.41
C ALA A 21 -21.74 29.17 9.61
N GLY A 22 -20.72 29.46 10.42
CA GLY A 22 -20.42 28.74 11.66
C GLY A 22 -20.71 29.53 12.93
N PHE A 23 -21.33 30.72 12.88
CA PHE A 23 -21.74 31.44 14.08
C PHE A 23 -22.99 32.30 13.81
N LEU A 24 -24.08 31.96 14.52
CA LEU A 24 -25.32 32.74 14.76
C LEU A 24 -26.50 32.63 13.75
N ALA A 25 -27.31 31.56 13.90
CA ALA A 25 -28.78 31.57 13.84
C ALA A 25 -29.26 30.26 14.49
N GLY A 26 -30.11 30.24 15.52
CA GLY A 26 -31.51 30.60 15.47
C GLY A 26 -32.34 29.32 15.24
N CYS A 27 -33.11 28.89 16.24
CA CYS A 27 -33.86 27.63 16.30
C CYS A 27 -34.58 27.25 14.99
N GLY A 28 -34.04 26.24 14.31
CA GLY A 28 -34.64 25.43 13.26
C GLY A 28 -33.66 24.29 13.03
N GLY A 29 -34.08 23.03 13.26
CA GLY A 29 -33.17 21.88 13.25
C GLY A 29 -32.30 21.86 11.99
N ALA A 30 -30.99 21.80 12.17
CA ALA A 30 -30.06 21.56 11.07
C ALA A 30 -30.45 20.23 10.39
N PRO A 31 -30.41 20.13 9.05
CA PRO A 31 -30.56 18.84 8.39
C PRO A 31 -29.52 17.87 8.97
N GLU A 32 -29.95 16.66 9.33
CA GLU A 32 -29.04 15.63 9.84
C GLU A 32 -28.02 15.28 8.74
N ASP A 33 -26.74 15.44 9.05
CA ASP A 33 -25.64 15.09 8.15
C ASP A 33 -25.45 13.57 8.15
N HIS A 34 -25.93 12.91 7.10
CA HIS A 34 -25.81 11.47 6.90
C HIS A 34 -24.64 11.08 6.00
N SER A 35 -23.64 11.97 5.82
CA SER A 35 -22.43 11.67 5.05
C SER A 35 -21.70 10.46 5.63
N LEU A 36 -21.25 9.56 4.75
CA LEU A 36 -20.44 8.40 5.12
C LEU A 36 -18.98 8.83 5.20
N SER A 37 -18.39 8.74 6.40
CA SER A 37 -16.95 8.93 6.54
C SER A 37 -16.20 7.70 6.03
N ILE A 38 -15.11 7.90 5.28
CA ILE A 38 -14.32 6.81 4.70
C ILE A 38 -12.83 7.08 4.82
N LEU A 39 -12.06 6.07 5.25
CA LEU A 39 -10.61 6.09 5.22
C LEU A 39 -10.14 5.40 3.95
N ILE A 40 -9.39 6.12 3.13
CA ILE A 40 -8.84 5.60 1.88
C ILE A 40 -7.31 5.46 2.02
N PRO A 41 -6.78 4.23 2.07
CA PRO A 41 -5.37 3.98 1.76
C PRO A 41 -5.16 4.22 0.26
N ASN A 42 -3.92 4.39 -0.21
CA ASN A 42 -3.47 4.69 -1.58
C ASN A 42 -4.06 3.83 -2.75
N ARG A 43 -5.39 3.70 -2.87
CA ARG A 43 -6.18 2.99 -3.88
C ARG A 43 -7.52 3.70 -4.04
N SER A 44 -7.88 4.04 -5.27
CA SER A 44 -9.13 4.75 -5.56
C SER A 44 -10.36 3.87 -5.32
N ILE A 45 -11.31 4.37 -4.51
CA ILE A 45 -12.69 3.87 -4.40
C ILE A 45 -13.69 4.81 -5.11
N GLU A 46 -13.20 5.86 -5.78
CA GLU A 46 -14.01 6.87 -6.45
C GLU A 46 -15.02 6.29 -7.43
N PRO A 47 -14.67 5.32 -8.30
CA PRO A 47 -15.63 4.75 -9.25
C PRO A 47 -16.85 4.12 -8.57
N LEU A 48 -16.67 3.53 -7.38
CA LEU A 48 -17.75 2.96 -6.59
C LEU A 48 -18.60 4.04 -5.92
N MET A 49 -17.95 5.06 -5.36
CA MET A 49 -18.65 6.20 -4.74
C MET A 49 -19.48 6.96 -5.78
N ASP A 50 -18.91 7.28 -6.94
CA ASP A 50 -19.58 7.98 -8.02
C ASP A 50 -20.78 7.22 -8.55
N LYS A 51 -20.63 5.89 -8.72
CA LYS A 51 -21.72 5.01 -9.12
C LYS A 51 -22.87 5.08 -8.12
N LEU A 52 -22.54 5.03 -6.83
CA LEU A 52 -23.55 5.03 -5.77
C LEU A 52 -24.24 6.40 -5.65
N THR A 53 -23.49 7.51 -5.67
CA THR A 53 -24.05 8.87 -5.66
C THR A 53 -24.89 9.15 -6.91
N ALA A 54 -24.53 8.61 -8.08
CA ALA A 54 -25.35 8.73 -9.29
C ALA A 54 -26.69 7.98 -9.18
N GLN A 55 -26.74 6.87 -8.44
CA GLN A 55 -27.97 6.12 -8.18
C GLN A 55 -28.83 6.75 -7.08
N ASP A 56 -28.20 7.36 -6.07
CA ASP A 56 -28.84 7.97 -4.91
C ASP A 56 -28.07 9.25 -4.51
N PRO A 57 -28.48 10.44 -5.02
CA PRO A 57 -27.77 11.70 -4.79
C PRO A 57 -27.74 12.17 -3.33
N ASP A 58 -28.56 11.56 -2.46
CA ASP A 58 -28.53 11.84 -1.02
C ASP A 58 -27.34 11.15 -0.33
N ILE A 59 -26.68 10.19 -1.00
CA ILE A 59 -25.46 9.54 -0.51
C ILE A 59 -24.26 10.41 -0.83
N THR A 60 -23.65 10.92 0.25
CA THR A 60 -22.46 11.77 0.23
C THR A 60 -21.36 11.15 1.08
N PHE A 61 -20.11 11.50 0.78
CA PHE A 61 -18.92 10.90 1.39
C PHE A 61 -18.01 11.97 1.98
N ASP A 62 -17.54 11.73 3.21
CA ASP A 62 -16.47 12.49 3.85
C ASP A 62 -15.18 11.65 3.82
N VAL A 63 -14.30 11.97 2.88
CA VAL A 63 -13.12 11.15 2.59
C VAL A 63 -11.91 11.63 3.38
N GLN A 64 -11.30 10.70 4.11
CA GLN A 64 -10.09 10.86 4.88
C GLN A 64 -8.95 10.10 4.17
N PRO A 65 -8.18 10.75 3.29
CA PRO A 65 -7.10 10.10 2.57
C PRO A 65 -5.87 9.97 3.46
N TYR A 66 -5.14 8.87 3.29
CA TYR A 66 -3.77 8.77 3.77
C TYR A 66 -2.86 8.29 2.64
N PHE A 67 -2.04 9.20 2.12
CA PHE A 67 -1.09 8.94 1.03
C PHE A 67 0.37 9.02 1.46
N GLY A 68 0.61 9.13 2.78
CA GLY A 68 1.93 8.93 3.37
C GLY A 68 2.40 7.48 3.20
N SER A 69 3.67 7.22 3.50
CA SER A 69 4.25 5.88 3.33
C SER A 69 3.91 4.90 4.45
N ALA A 70 3.55 5.39 5.64
CA ALA A 70 3.27 4.54 6.80
C ALA A 70 1.81 4.07 6.84
N VAL A 71 1.25 3.67 5.68
CA VAL A 71 -0.19 3.39 5.51
C VAL A 71 -0.69 2.35 6.51
N SER A 72 0.00 1.21 6.61
CA SER A 72 -0.43 0.11 7.48
C SER A 72 -0.35 0.48 8.95
N VAL A 73 0.74 1.13 9.39
CA VAL A 73 0.91 1.59 10.79
C VAL A 73 -0.12 2.66 11.13
N HIS A 74 -0.39 3.60 10.22
CA HIS A 74 -1.44 4.61 10.40
C HIS A 74 -2.80 3.95 10.62
N ILE A 75 -3.19 2.99 9.76
CA ILE A 75 -4.46 2.25 9.90
C ILE A 75 -4.48 1.47 11.22
N GLN A 76 -3.37 0.84 11.60
CA GLN A 76 -3.24 0.10 12.86
C GLN A 76 -3.49 0.99 14.06
N GLU A 77 -2.85 2.16 14.14
CA GLU A 77 -3.09 3.10 15.25
C GLU A 77 -4.56 3.55 15.28
N ARG A 78 -5.21 3.77 14.13
CA ARG A 78 -6.64 4.11 14.10
C ARG A 78 -7.53 3.01 14.67
N PHE A 79 -7.21 1.74 14.39
CA PHE A 79 -7.89 0.59 14.99
C PHE A 79 -7.65 0.52 16.51
N GLU A 80 -6.41 0.61 16.95
CA GLU A 80 -6.03 0.54 18.38
C GLU A 80 -6.63 1.67 19.21
N ARG A 81 -6.87 2.83 18.59
CA ARG A 81 -7.47 4.01 19.23
C ARG A 81 -8.97 4.11 19.05
N ASN A 82 -9.59 3.15 18.35
CA ASN A 82 -11.00 3.20 17.96
C ASN A 82 -11.39 4.54 17.30
N ASP A 83 -10.47 5.12 16.54
CA ASP A 83 -10.66 6.36 15.78
C ASP A 83 -10.88 6.01 14.31
N LEU A 84 -11.93 5.23 14.05
CA LEU A 84 -12.24 4.74 12.72
C LEU A 84 -13.39 5.56 12.08
N PRO A 85 -13.37 5.74 10.75
CA PRO A 85 -14.51 6.27 9.99
C PRO A 85 -15.67 5.25 9.97
N ASP A 86 -16.73 5.54 9.21
CA ASP A 86 -17.87 4.62 9.01
C ASP A 86 -17.48 3.44 8.12
N ILE A 87 -16.68 3.68 7.07
CA ILE A 87 -16.15 2.68 6.15
C ILE A 87 -14.63 2.66 6.21
N ILE A 88 -14.06 1.47 6.42
CA ILE A 88 -12.62 1.28 6.55
C ILE A 88 -12.12 0.49 5.34
N LEU A 89 -11.21 1.08 4.56
CA LEU A 89 -10.38 0.33 3.63
C LEU A 89 -9.02 0.07 4.28
N ALA A 90 -8.55 -1.18 4.22
CA ALA A 90 -7.27 -1.56 4.78
C ALA A 90 -6.49 -2.49 3.86
N THR A 91 -5.16 -2.41 3.93
CA THR A 91 -4.24 -3.32 3.22
C THR A 91 -4.04 -4.64 3.95
N TYR A 92 -4.78 -4.90 5.03
CA TYR A 92 -4.70 -6.11 5.84
C TYR A 92 -5.99 -6.26 6.66
N ALA A 93 -6.24 -7.44 7.20
CA ALA A 93 -7.25 -7.64 8.23
C ALA A 93 -6.56 -7.51 9.60
N PRO A 94 -7.05 -6.67 10.52
CA PRO A 94 -6.51 -6.60 11.88
C PRO A 94 -6.62 -7.92 12.63
N GLU A 95 -5.96 -8.04 13.78
CA GLU A 95 -6.14 -9.21 14.64
C GLU A 95 -7.61 -9.46 15.00
N ASP A 96 -7.97 -10.72 15.18
CA ASP A 96 -9.34 -11.19 15.43
C ASP A 96 -10.07 -10.41 16.54
N SER A 97 -9.40 -10.13 17.66
CA SER A 97 -9.98 -9.35 18.76
C SER A 97 -10.29 -7.91 18.35
N THR A 98 -9.39 -7.28 17.62
CA THR A 98 -9.53 -5.91 17.12
C THR A 98 -10.67 -5.82 16.12
N GLN A 99 -10.83 -6.82 15.25
CA GLN A 99 -11.98 -6.90 14.34
C GLN A 99 -13.31 -7.00 15.11
N LYS A 100 -13.43 -7.92 16.08
CA LYS A 100 -14.65 -8.11 16.89
C LYS A 100 -15.03 -6.86 17.71
N GLU A 101 -14.02 -6.14 18.19
CA GLU A 101 -14.21 -4.93 18.99
C GLU A 101 -14.75 -3.78 18.13
N ASN A 102 -14.14 -3.55 16.97
CA ASN A 102 -14.31 -2.31 16.20
C ASN A 102 -15.22 -2.43 14.97
N LEU A 103 -15.37 -3.62 14.39
CA LEU A 103 -16.08 -3.82 13.12
C LEU A 103 -17.46 -4.44 13.31
N LEU A 104 -18.36 -4.12 12.39
CA LEU A 104 -19.68 -4.72 12.29
C LEU A 104 -19.55 -6.16 11.78
N ASP A 105 -20.20 -7.10 12.46
CA ASP A 105 -20.37 -8.46 11.94
C ASP A 105 -21.31 -8.42 10.73
N ILE A 106 -20.79 -8.71 9.54
CA ILE A 106 -21.52 -8.67 8.27
C ILE A 106 -21.90 -10.05 7.75
N SER A 107 -21.69 -11.12 8.53
CA SER A 107 -21.90 -12.51 8.10
C SER A 107 -23.34 -12.79 7.63
N GLY A 108 -24.31 -12.07 8.20
CA GLY A 108 -25.74 -12.26 7.92
C GLY A 108 -26.24 -11.60 6.62
N TYR A 109 -25.40 -10.80 5.94
CA TYR A 109 -25.83 -10.10 4.73
C TYR A 109 -25.65 -10.97 3.48
N GLY A 110 -26.61 -10.90 2.57
CA GLY A 110 -26.66 -11.76 1.37
C GLY A 110 -25.45 -11.63 0.45
N PHE A 111 -24.85 -10.44 0.36
CA PHE A 111 -23.67 -10.19 -0.47
C PHE A 111 -22.43 -10.98 -0.06
N VAL A 112 -22.34 -11.48 1.18
CA VAL A 112 -21.23 -12.32 1.65
C VAL A 112 -21.18 -13.63 0.87
N GLN A 113 -22.33 -14.15 0.44
CA GLN A 113 -22.43 -15.41 -0.31
C GLN A 113 -21.90 -15.29 -1.75
N ASN A 114 -21.61 -14.07 -2.23
CA ASN A 114 -21.02 -13.86 -3.55
C ASN A 114 -19.53 -14.21 -3.59
N TYR A 115 -18.86 -14.42 -2.45
CA TYR A 115 -17.43 -14.65 -2.38
C TYR A 115 -17.06 -16.13 -2.46
N LYS A 116 -15.86 -16.44 -2.96
CA LYS A 116 -15.30 -17.79 -2.97
C LYS A 116 -15.19 -18.32 -1.53
N ALA A 117 -15.46 -19.62 -1.35
CA ALA A 117 -15.35 -20.28 -0.06
C ALA A 117 -13.93 -20.17 0.55
N SER A 118 -12.88 -20.24 -0.29
CA SER A 118 -11.50 -20.04 0.16
C SER A 118 -11.25 -18.63 0.68
N VAL A 119 -11.79 -17.61 0.02
CA VAL A 119 -11.70 -16.21 0.47
C VAL A 119 -12.41 -16.02 1.81
N LEU A 120 -13.65 -16.51 1.94
CA LEU A 120 -14.40 -16.42 3.19
C LEU A 120 -13.73 -17.17 4.33
N SER A 121 -13.11 -18.33 4.05
CA SER A 121 -12.35 -19.08 5.05
C SER A 121 -11.15 -18.27 5.57
N ASN A 122 -10.48 -17.52 4.70
CA ASN A 122 -9.33 -16.69 5.08
C ASN A 122 -9.73 -15.41 5.85
N LEU A 123 -10.96 -14.93 5.66
CA LEU A 123 -11.49 -13.73 6.35
C LEU A 123 -12.28 -14.08 7.62
N SER A 124 -12.48 -15.37 7.91
CA SER A 124 -13.31 -15.80 9.03
C SER A 124 -12.61 -15.62 10.36
N VAL A 125 -13.33 -15.02 11.29
CA VAL A 125 -12.93 -14.83 12.69
C VAL A 125 -13.97 -15.53 13.57
N ASP A 126 -13.62 -16.70 14.10
CA ASP A 126 -14.54 -17.57 14.86
C ASP A 126 -15.90 -17.84 14.17
N GLY A 127 -15.90 -17.92 12.83
CA GLY A 127 -17.11 -18.15 12.03
C GLY A 127 -17.87 -16.88 11.63
N SER A 128 -17.45 -15.70 12.10
CA SER A 128 -17.96 -14.40 11.64
C SER A 128 -17.07 -13.79 10.56
N ILE A 129 -17.63 -12.89 9.76
CA ILE A 129 -16.97 -12.08 8.73
C ILE A 129 -17.14 -10.62 9.10
N TYR A 130 -16.02 -9.89 9.16
CA TYR A 130 -15.99 -8.46 9.52
C TYR A 130 -15.51 -7.56 8.38
N MET A 131 -14.79 -8.15 7.42
CA MET A 131 -14.28 -7.44 6.23
C MET A 131 -14.49 -8.31 4.99
N LEU A 132 -14.58 -7.65 3.83
CA LEU A 132 -14.62 -8.27 2.51
C LEU A 132 -13.38 -7.90 1.72
N GLU A 133 -13.00 -8.74 0.77
CA GLU A 133 -11.78 -8.56 -0.02
C GLU A 133 -12.08 -8.00 -1.41
N GLY A 134 -11.17 -7.17 -1.95
CA GLY A 134 -11.20 -6.71 -3.34
C GLY A 134 -10.40 -7.60 -4.29
N PRO A 135 -10.19 -7.17 -5.55
CA PRO A 135 -9.39 -7.90 -6.52
C PRO A 135 -7.93 -8.00 -6.06
N THR A 136 -7.31 -9.17 -6.28
CA THR A 136 -5.93 -9.48 -5.88
C THR A 136 -5.12 -10.01 -7.06
N THR A 137 -3.82 -9.75 -7.07
CA THR A 137 -2.89 -10.36 -8.04
C THR A 137 -2.29 -11.62 -7.44
N ALA A 138 -2.27 -12.71 -8.20
CA ALA A 138 -1.54 -13.92 -7.84
C ALA A 138 -0.11 -13.91 -8.40
N ARG A 139 0.81 -14.50 -7.65
CA ARG A 139 2.20 -14.76 -8.03
C ARG A 139 2.34 -16.19 -8.55
N GLY A 140 3.28 -16.38 -9.45
CA GLY A 140 3.59 -17.66 -10.05
C GLY A 140 4.74 -17.54 -11.03
N ILE A 141 4.99 -18.61 -11.77
CA ILE A 141 6.02 -18.65 -12.79
C ILE A 141 5.34 -18.50 -14.15
N ALA A 142 5.69 -17.45 -14.89
CA ALA A 142 5.31 -17.29 -16.28
C ALA A 142 6.31 -18.00 -17.21
N TYR A 143 5.81 -18.56 -18.31
CA TYR A 143 6.59 -19.27 -19.31
C TYR A 143 6.06 -19.01 -20.72
N ASN A 144 6.91 -19.25 -21.73
CA ASN A 144 6.57 -19.13 -23.13
C ASN A 144 6.08 -20.49 -23.67
N LYS A 145 4.77 -20.62 -23.92
CA LYS A 145 4.12 -21.86 -24.39
C LYS A 145 4.66 -22.29 -25.76
N THR A 146 4.88 -21.34 -26.67
CA THR A 146 5.41 -21.61 -28.00
C THR A 146 6.81 -22.20 -27.93
N LEU A 147 7.69 -21.61 -27.12
CA LEU A 147 9.04 -22.13 -26.88
C LEU A 147 9.01 -23.53 -26.24
N PHE A 148 8.15 -23.75 -25.25
CA PHE A 148 7.99 -25.06 -24.61
C PHE A 148 7.57 -26.13 -25.64
N ALA A 149 6.60 -25.81 -26.50
CA ALA A 149 6.15 -26.71 -27.56
C ALA A 149 7.26 -27.01 -28.60
N GLU A 150 8.03 -26.00 -29.01
CA GLU A 150 9.17 -26.16 -29.94
C GLU A 150 10.27 -27.06 -29.36
N ARG A 151 10.50 -26.98 -28.05
CA ARG A 151 11.54 -27.75 -27.34
C ARG A 151 11.05 -29.10 -26.82
N GLY A 152 9.74 -29.34 -26.82
CA GLY A 152 9.14 -30.54 -26.22
C GLY A 152 9.18 -30.55 -24.69
N TRP A 153 9.27 -29.38 -24.07
CA TRP A 153 9.22 -29.22 -22.62
C TRP A 153 7.78 -29.29 -22.12
N ALA A 154 7.58 -29.97 -20.99
CA ALA A 154 6.30 -30.03 -20.31
C ALA A 154 6.23 -28.97 -19.20
N VAL A 155 5.03 -28.44 -18.97
CA VAL A 155 4.76 -27.60 -17.79
C VAL A 155 4.80 -28.51 -16.56
N PRO A 156 5.58 -28.16 -15.52
CA PRO A 156 5.72 -29.01 -14.35
C PRO A 156 4.43 -28.98 -13.52
N THR A 157 4.10 -30.12 -12.91
CA THR A 157 2.93 -30.28 -12.03
C THR A 157 3.31 -30.61 -10.58
N ASN A 158 4.61 -30.74 -10.32
CA ASN A 158 5.20 -30.99 -9.02
C ASN A 158 6.66 -30.50 -9.01
N HIS A 159 7.27 -30.48 -7.83
CA HIS A 159 8.64 -29.99 -7.66
C HIS A 159 9.70 -30.83 -8.41
N GLU A 160 9.57 -32.16 -8.45
CA GLU A 160 10.53 -33.03 -9.15
C GLU A 160 10.54 -32.76 -10.66
N GLU A 161 9.37 -32.57 -11.26
CA GLU A 161 9.21 -32.17 -12.65
C GLU A 161 9.79 -30.78 -12.90
N PHE A 162 9.59 -29.82 -11.99
CA PHE A 162 10.19 -28.49 -12.11
C PHE A 162 11.72 -28.56 -12.10
N ILE A 163 12.32 -29.30 -11.17
CA ILE A 163 13.77 -29.52 -11.10
C ILE A 163 14.30 -30.18 -12.38
N SER A 164 13.55 -31.16 -12.91
CA SER A 164 13.91 -31.84 -14.16
C SER A 164 13.87 -30.90 -15.35
N LEU A 165 12.87 -30.02 -15.43
CA LEU A 165 12.75 -28.99 -16.45
C LEU A 165 13.92 -28.00 -16.40
N VAL A 166 14.27 -27.51 -15.20
CA VAL A 166 15.41 -26.59 -15.03
C VAL A 166 16.70 -27.23 -15.56
N LYS A 167 16.96 -28.50 -15.21
CA LYS A 167 18.13 -29.25 -15.68
C LYS A 167 18.11 -29.47 -17.20
N ALA A 168 16.94 -29.74 -17.78
CA ALA A 168 16.78 -29.89 -19.23
C ALA A 168 17.10 -28.60 -19.98
N ILE A 169 16.56 -27.45 -19.53
CA ILE A 169 16.84 -26.13 -20.14
C ILE A 169 18.34 -25.83 -20.11
N ARG A 170 19.02 -26.11 -18.99
CA ARG A 170 20.47 -25.97 -18.85
C ARG A 170 21.27 -26.87 -19.76
N ALA A 171 20.82 -28.10 -19.97
CA ALA A 171 21.51 -29.06 -20.82
C ALA A 171 21.33 -28.78 -22.31
N GLU A 172 20.19 -28.19 -22.68
CA GLU A 172 19.78 -28.03 -24.08
C GLU A 172 20.04 -26.63 -24.65
N THR A 173 20.24 -25.62 -23.79
CA THR A 173 20.28 -24.21 -24.20
C THR A 173 21.21 -23.36 -23.33
N ASP A 174 21.63 -22.21 -23.86
CA ASP A 174 22.35 -21.16 -23.10
C ASP A 174 21.39 -20.18 -22.40
N MET A 175 20.08 -20.43 -22.41
CA MET A 175 19.09 -19.57 -21.76
C MET A 175 19.15 -19.69 -20.24
N LEU A 176 18.76 -18.63 -19.55
CA LEU A 176 18.42 -18.71 -18.14
C LEU A 176 17.16 -19.57 -17.96
N PRO A 177 17.17 -20.62 -17.10
CA PRO A 177 15.97 -21.40 -16.85
C PRO A 177 14.85 -20.58 -16.23
N LEU A 178 15.17 -19.78 -15.21
CA LEU A 178 14.21 -18.97 -14.47
C LEU A 178 14.82 -17.62 -14.09
N THR A 179 14.15 -16.52 -14.44
CA THR A 179 14.47 -15.19 -13.90
C THR A 179 13.79 -14.91 -12.57
N LEU A 180 14.58 -14.47 -11.58
CA LEU A 180 14.14 -14.01 -10.26
C LEU A 180 14.70 -12.60 -10.00
N PRO A 181 13.86 -11.57 -9.81
CA PRO A 181 14.34 -10.21 -9.57
C PRO A 181 15.17 -10.08 -8.29
N GLY A 182 16.40 -9.58 -8.39
CA GLY A 182 17.28 -9.34 -7.24
C GLY A 182 17.38 -7.88 -6.80
N LEU A 183 16.85 -6.95 -7.59
CA LEU A 183 16.89 -5.51 -7.30
C LEU A 183 16.21 -5.16 -5.96
N TYR A 184 15.23 -5.95 -5.52
CA TYR A 184 14.47 -5.71 -4.30
C TYR A 184 14.92 -6.64 -3.17
N SER A 185 15.34 -6.07 -2.04
CA SER A 185 15.94 -6.80 -0.91
C SER A 185 15.06 -7.94 -0.38
N GLY A 186 13.73 -7.79 -0.40
CA GLY A 186 12.78 -8.79 0.10
C GLY A 186 12.43 -9.95 -0.85
N THR A 187 12.88 -9.95 -2.11
CA THR A 187 12.38 -10.92 -3.11
C THR A 187 12.79 -12.37 -2.82
N TYR A 188 14.00 -12.60 -2.31
CA TYR A 188 14.45 -13.96 -2.03
C TYR A 188 13.84 -14.53 -0.74
N PHE A 189 13.60 -13.69 0.27
CA PHE A 189 12.81 -14.09 1.44
C PHE A 189 11.39 -14.44 1.04
N THR A 190 10.79 -13.61 0.17
CA THR A 190 9.47 -13.85 -0.40
C THR A 190 9.39 -15.23 -1.04
N LEU A 191 10.25 -15.54 -2.03
CA LEU A 191 10.25 -16.85 -2.69
C LEU A 191 10.41 -18.00 -1.69
N MET A 192 11.37 -17.89 -0.76
CA MET A 192 11.61 -18.90 0.27
C MET A 192 10.36 -19.14 1.15
N SER A 193 9.68 -18.06 1.56
CA SER A 193 8.46 -18.16 2.35
C SER A 193 7.31 -18.78 1.56
N GLU A 194 7.17 -18.48 0.26
CA GLU A 194 6.15 -19.08 -0.61
C GLU A 194 6.41 -20.58 -0.85
N LEU A 195 7.67 -20.98 -0.98
CA LEU A 195 8.04 -22.40 -1.00
C LEU A 195 7.72 -23.09 0.35
N SER A 196 7.84 -22.37 1.47
CA SER A 196 7.44 -22.90 2.79
C SER A 196 5.92 -23.03 2.94
N HIS A 197 5.13 -22.19 2.26
CA HIS A 197 3.66 -22.31 2.24
C HIS A 197 3.17 -23.56 1.53
N CYS A 198 3.92 -24.05 0.53
CA CYS A 198 3.55 -25.24 -0.24
C CYS A 198 3.33 -26.47 0.65
N ASP A 199 4.07 -26.59 1.76
CA ASP A 199 4.04 -27.78 2.61
C ASP A 199 3.72 -27.52 4.09
N PHE A 200 4.04 -26.35 4.66
CA PHE A 200 3.98 -26.14 6.12
C PHE A 200 3.14 -24.94 6.56
N LEU A 201 3.39 -23.73 6.03
CA LEU A 201 2.84 -22.50 6.64
C LEU A 201 1.32 -22.39 6.55
N MET A 202 0.68 -23.10 5.61
CA MET A 202 -0.78 -23.16 5.48
C MET A 202 -1.46 -24.22 6.37
N THR A 203 -0.68 -24.99 7.13
CA THR A 203 -1.21 -26.04 8.02
C THR A 203 -1.57 -25.48 9.40
N ALA A 204 -2.35 -26.22 10.20
CA ALA A 204 -2.66 -25.84 11.58
C ALA A 204 -1.39 -25.72 12.45
N ASP A 205 -0.39 -26.56 12.20
CA ASP A 205 0.91 -26.48 12.86
C ASP A 205 1.68 -25.24 12.41
N GLY A 206 1.60 -24.88 11.12
CA GLY A 206 2.15 -23.64 10.56
C GLY A 206 1.55 -22.38 11.19
N VAL A 207 0.22 -22.33 11.37
CA VAL A 207 -0.48 -21.23 12.06
C VAL A 207 -0.02 -21.13 13.52
N THR A 208 0.06 -22.27 14.22
CA THR A 208 0.55 -22.31 15.60
C THR A 208 2.01 -21.88 15.70
N TRP A 209 2.84 -22.31 14.74
CA TRP A 209 4.24 -21.91 14.64
C TRP A 209 4.36 -20.39 14.44
N ALA A 210 3.59 -19.78 13.55
CA ALA A 210 3.66 -18.35 13.28
C ALA A 210 3.40 -17.51 14.55
N GLN A 211 2.43 -17.92 15.37
CA GLN A 211 2.13 -17.28 16.66
C GLN A 211 3.29 -17.40 17.65
N LYS A 212 3.90 -18.58 17.76
CA LYS A 212 5.07 -18.82 18.64
C LYS A 212 6.32 -18.11 18.14
N PHE A 213 6.53 -18.08 16.83
CA PHE A 213 7.66 -17.41 16.20
C PHE A 213 7.58 -15.88 16.38
N ALA A 214 6.37 -15.30 16.33
CA ALA A 214 6.14 -13.90 16.70
C ALA A 214 6.57 -13.58 18.14
N GLN A 215 6.45 -14.56 19.05
CA GLN A 215 6.84 -14.44 20.46
C GLN A 215 8.29 -14.88 20.73
N GLY A 216 9.03 -15.31 19.70
CA GLY A 216 10.40 -15.81 19.84
C GLY A 216 10.50 -17.17 20.52
N GLU A 217 9.39 -17.92 20.58
CA GLU A 217 9.29 -19.23 21.22
C GLU A 217 9.45 -20.41 20.24
N ALA A 218 9.49 -20.13 18.93
CA ALA A 218 9.75 -21.11 17.88
C ALA A 218 10.97 -20.71 17.04
N SER A 219 11.59 -21.68 16.37
CA SER A 219 12.72 -21.44 15.47
C SER A 219 12.25 -21.20 14.04
N SER A 220 12.98 -20.37 13.30
CA SER A 220 12.79 -20.19 11.86
C SER A 220 13.00 -21.49 11.08
N ARG A 221 13.84 -22.40 11.58
CA ARG A 221 14.06 -23.73 10.96
C ARG A 221 12.81 -24.59 10.91
N GLU A 222 11.93 -24.48 11.91
CA GLU A 222 10.66 -25.19 11.95
C GLU A 222 9.71 -24.69 10.86
N GLY A 223 9.54 -23.38 10.74
CA GLY A 223 8.59 -22.79 9.78
C GLY A 223 9.08 -22.71 8.35
N PHE A 224 10.35 -22.36 8.16
CA PHE A 224 10.94 -22.08 6.86
C PHE A 224 11.84 -23.22 6.33
N GLY A 225 11.91 -24.34 7.06
CA GLY A 225 12.74 -25.50 6.74
C GLY A 225 12.53 -26.03 5.33
N THR A 226 11.27 -26.26 4.95
CA THR A 226 10.92 -26.80 3.64
C THR A 226 11.22 -25.79 2.53
N GLY A 227 10.96 -24.49 2.73
CA GLY A 227 11.29 -23.48 1.74
C GLY A 227 12.78 -23.37 1.43
N ILE A 228 13.63 -23.41 2.45
CA ILE A 228 15.10 -23.46 2.25
C ILE A 228 15.53 -24.76 1.56
N THR A 229 14.88 -25.89 1.87
CA THR A 229 15.17 -27.17 1.20
C THR A 229 14.83 -27.12 -0.29
N LEU A 230 13.63 -26.66 -0.64
CA LEU A 230 13.20 -26.48 -2.03
C LEU A 230 14.08 -25.47 -2.77
N LEU A 231 14.46 -24.36 -2.11
CA LEU A 231 15.36 -23.36 -2.69
C LEU A 231 16.76 -23.93 -2.98
N LYS A 232 17.28 -24.80 -2.10
CA LYS A 232 18.54 -25.53 -2.35
C LYS A 232 18.44 -26.41 -3.59
N ASP A 233 17.34 -27.16 -3.75
CA ASP A 233 17.14 -27.97 -4.97
C ASP A 233 17.15 -27.11 -6.23
N TRP A 234 16.55 -25.91 -6.19
CA TRP A 234 16.53 -24.98 -7.31
C TRP A 234 17.95 -24.47 -7.62
N VAL A 235 18.73 -24.12 -6.60
CA VAL A 235 20.14 -23.73 -6.75
C VAL A 235 20.97 -24.86 -7.34
N ASP A 236 20.84 -26.08 -6.80
CA ASP A 236 21.60 -27.26 -7.25
C ASP A 236 21.22 -27.70 -8.68
N ALA A 237 19.97 -27.46 -9.10
CA ALA A 237 19.52 -27.64 -10.47
C ALA A 237 20.07 -26.58 -11.44
N GLY A 238 20.63 -25.48 -10.92
CA GLY A 238 21.13 -24.36 -11.70
C GLY A 238 20.03 -23.40 -12.12
N ALA A 239 18.96 -23.23 -11.34
CA ALA A 239 17.86 -22.32 -11.69
C ALA A 239 18.31 -20.86 -11.83
N PHE A 240 19.35 -20.45 -11.09
CA PHE A 240 19.74 -19.04 -10.95
C PHE A 240 21.16 -18.74 -11.42
N GLU A 241 21.42 -17.46 -11.70
CA GLU A 241 22.75 -16.90 -11.99
C GLU A 241 22.98 -15.56 -11.27
N ALA A 242 24.25 -15.21 -11.10
CA ALA A 242 24.68 -13.97 -10.44
C ALA A 242 24.18 -12.69 -11.12
N VAL A 243 23.97 -12.69 -12.44
CA VAL A 243 23.47 -11.51 -13.19
C VAL A 243 22.09 -11.04 -12.70
N GLN A 244 21.34 -11.93 -12.03
CA GLN A 244 20.00 -11.64 -11.54
C GLN A 244 19.98 -10.83 -10.24
N ALA A 245 21.14 -10.69 -9.57
CA ALA A 245 21.28 -10.00 -8.30
C ALA A 245 20.82 -8.53 -8.34
N ASP A 246 20.88 -7.88 -9.50
CA ASP A 246 20.48 -6.49 -9.72
C ASP A 246 19.32 -6.37 -10.72
N MET A 247 18.69 -7.49 -11.08
CA MET A 247 17.64 -7.54 -12.09
C MET A 247 16.29 -7.09 -11.54
N SER A 248 15.55 -6.30 -12.32
CA SER A 248 14.15 -5.95 -12.03
C SER A 248 13.15 -6.96 -12.61
N ASP A 249 11.93 -6.97 -12.07
CA ASP A 249 10.79 -7.74 -12.59
C ASP A 249 10.47 -7.41 -14.05
N GLN A 250 10.54 -6.13 -14.44
CA GLN A 250 10.33 -5.73 -15.83
C GLN A 250 11.43 -6.25 -16.77
N GLN A 251 12.68 -6.38 -16.29
CA GLN A 251 13.76 -6.98 -17.08
C GLN A 251 13.49 -8.46 -17.30
N GLY A 252 13.11 -9.22 -16.26
CA GLY A 252 12.73 -10.63 -16.37
C GLY A 252 11.60 -10.87 -17.37
N VAL A 253 10.54 -10.06 -17.33
CA VAL A 253 9.43 -10.12 -18.31
C VAL A 253 9.92 -9.88 -19.75
N LYS A 254 10.80 -8.90 -19.97
CA LYS A 254 11.36 -8.63 -21.30
C LYS A 254 12.19 -9.80 -21.80
N MET A 255 12.98 -10.43 -20.93
CA MET A 255 13.78 -11.60 -21.27
C MET A 255 12.90 -12.80 -21.65
N LEU A 256 11.79 -13.03 -20.94
CA LEU A 256 10.85 -14.10 -21.28
C LEU A 256 10.23 -13.88 -22.67
N VAL A 257 9.74 -12.67 -22.94
CA VAL A 257 9.14 -12.32 -24.24
C VAL A 257 10.17 -12.35 -25.37
N GLY A 258 11.41 -11.96 -25.07
CA GLY A 258 12.55 -12.01 -26.00
C GLY A 258 13.16 -13.41 -26.20
N ARG A 259 12.65 -14.44 -25.52
CA ARG A 259 13.21 -15.82 -25.49
C ARG A 259 14.68 -15.88 -25.02
N GLU A 260 15.05 -15.01 -24.07
CA GLU A 260 16.36 -15.02 -23.40
C GLU A 260 16.34 -15.85 -22.10
N CYS A 261 15.16 -16.02 -21.51
CA CYS A 261 14.90 -17.01 -20.46
C CYS A 261 13.69 -17.88 -20.81
N ALA A 262 13.64 -19.09 -20.25
CA ALA A 262 12.52 -20.00 -20.46
C ALA A 262 11.32 -19.65 -19.57
N MET A 263 11.58 -19.16 -18.36
CA MET A 263 10.59 -18.85 -17.34
C MET A 263 10.95 -17.57 -16.57
N THR A 264 9.96 -16.86 -16.04
CA THR A 264 10.15 -15.75 -15.09
C THR A 264 9.23 -15.89 -13.89
N TYR A 265 9.75 -15.69 -12.68
CA TYR A 265 8.93 -15.60 -11.49
C TYR A 265 8.30 -14.20 -11.40
N LEU A 266 6.97 -14.15 -11.41
CA LEU A 266 6.18 -12.92 -11.32
C LEU A 266 5.95 -12.54 -9.85
N VAL A 267 6.97 -11.98 -9.21
CA VAL A 267 6.85 -11.38 -7.85
C VAL A 267 5.91 -10.16 -7.85
N GLY A 268 5.90 -9.45 -8.98
CA GLY A 268 5.07 -8.30 -9.33
C GLY A 268 5.08 -8.15 -10.85
N GLY A 269 4.49 -7.07 -11.38
CA GLY A 269 4.57 -6.78 -12.81
C GLY A 269 3.62 -7.59 -13.69
N GLN A 270 2.60 -8.28 -13.13
CA GLN A 270 1.55 -8.97 -13.88
C GLN A 270 0.87 -8.06 -14.93
N PRO A 271 0.54 -6.78 -14.65
CA PRO A 271 0.01 -5.88 -15.66
C PRO A 271 1.02 -5.57 -16.78
N PHE A 272 2.31 -5.45 -16.42
CA PHE A 272 3.39 -5.22 -17.37
C PHE A 272 3.60 -6.44 -18.27
N PHE A 273 3.54 -7.64 -17.71
CA PHE A 273 3.57 -8.91 -18.44
C PHE A 273 2.43 -8.98 -19.46
N LEU A 274 1.18 -8.76 -19.05
CA LEU A 274 0.04 -8.71 -19.98
C LEU A 274 0.24 -7.67 -21.09
N GLY A 275 0.71 -6.47 -20.74
CA GLY A 275 0.99 -5.43 -21.72
C GLY A 275 2.06 -5.84 -22.73
N LYS A 276 3.06 -6.63 -22.33
CA LYS A 276 4.17 -7.06 -23.20
C LYS A 276 3.82 -8.23 -24.11
N ILE A 277 3.02 -9.18 -23.63
CA ILE A 277 2.68 -10.36 -24.44
C ILE A 277 1.65 -10.04 -25.54
N LYS A 278 0.84 -8.98 -25.39
CA LYS A 278 -0.14 -8.54 -26.40
C LYS A 278 0.48 -8.27 -27.79
N ASP A 279 1.74 -7.85 -27.82
CA ASP A 279 2.47 -7.55 -29.07
C ASP A 279 3.33 -8.73 -29.56
N SER A 280 3.32 -9.86 -28.85
CA SER A 280 4.11 -11.05 -29.19
C SER A 280 3.35 -11.96 -30.15
N THR A 281 4.10 -12.70 -30.99
CA THR A 281 3.55 -13.81 -31.78
C THR A 281 3.53 -15.12 -31.01
N ASP A 282 4.25 -15.19 -29.89
CA ASP A 282 4.27 -16.36 -29.02
C ASP A 282 3.09 -16.33 -28.04
N GLU A 283 2.68 -17.52 -27.62
CA GLU A 283 1.70 -17.71 -26.55
C GLU A 283 2.42 -17.92 -25.22
N PHE A 284 1.78 -17.49 -24.13
CA PHE A 284 2.36 -17.56 -22.79
C PHE A 284 1.37 -18.17 -21.79
N GLY A 285 1.87 -18.58 -20.64
CA GLY A 285 1.05 -19.06 -19.53
C GLY A 285 1.75 -18.86 -18.20
N THR A 286 1.03 -19.16 -17.12
CA THR A 286 1.60 -19.23 -15.77
C THR A 286 1.33 -20.58 -15.12
N PHE A 287 2.12 -20.93 -14.11
CA PHE A 287 1.86 -22.05 -13.21
C PHE A 287 2.28 -21.69 -11.77
N PRO A 288 1.65 -22.31 -10.74
CA PRO A 288 1.97 -22.04 -9.33
C PRO A 288 3.34 -22.61 -8.91
N LEU A 289 3.77 -22.31 -7.69
CA LEU A 289 4.90 -23.01 -7.06
C LEU A 289 4.45 -24.39 -6.58
N TYR A 290 5.39 -25.31 -6.35
CA TYR A 290 5.11 -26.66 -5.89
C TYR A 290 6.03 -27.05 -4.72
N GLY A 291 5.46 -27.73 -3.73
CA GLY A 291 6.18 -28.32 -2.60
C GLY A 291 6.56 -29.79 -2.84
N LEU A 292 6.94 -30.46 -1.75
CA LEU A 292 7.30 -31.88 -1.74
C LEU A 292 6.08 -32.81 -1.64
N GLY A 293 4.97 -32.33 -1.08
CA GLY A 293 3.73 -33.09 -0.95
C GLY A 293 2.94 -33.23 -2.26
N GLY A 294 2.01 -34.18 -2.31
CA GLY A 294 0.96 -34.17 -3.34
C GLY A 294 -0.06 -33.08 -3.01
N ASN A 295 -0.58 -32.38 -4.04
CA ASN A 295 -1.51 -31.25 -3.86
C ASN A 295 -0.86 -30.10 -3.04
N SER A 296 0.41 -29.81 -3.33
CA SER A 296 1.25 -28.80 -2.67
C SER A 296 1.44 -27.55 -3.52
N GLU A 297 0.68 -27.40 -4.60
CA GLU A 297 0.78 -26.20 -5.41
C GLU A 297 0.40 -24.99 -4.59
N PHE A 298 1.07 -23.85 -4.77
CA PHE A 298 0.79 -22.64 -4.01
C PHE A 298 1.01 -21.40 -4.88
N CYS A 299 0.18 -20.39 -4.67
CA CYS A 299 0.40 -19.05 -5.21
C CYS A 299 0.19 -18.01 -4.12
N ALA A 300 1.18 -17.16 -3.90
CA ALA A 300 0.97 -16.01 -3.03
C ALA A 300 0.13 -14.95 -3.74
N THR A 301 -0.65 -14.21 -2.97
CA THR A 301 -1.36 -13.03 -3.46
C THR A 301 -0.72 -11.76 -2.92
N ASN A 302 -1.01 -10.62 -3.55
CA ASN A 302 -0.91 -9.36 -2.81
C ASN A 302 -1.97 -9.33 -1.69
N TYR A 303 -1.85 -8.39 -0.76
CA TYR A 303 -2.76 -8.33 0.39
C TYR A 303 -4.19 -7.89 0.05
N GLY A 304 -4.45 -7.49 -1.20
CA GLY A 304 -5.71 -6.86 -1.61
C GLY A 304 -6.01 -5.58 -0.81
N ILE A 305 -7.09 -4.89 -1.17
CA ILE A 305 -7.75 -4.00 -0.21
C ILE A 305 -8.92 -4.76 0.38
N LYS A 306 -9.08 -4.64 1.69
CA LYS A 306 -10.22 -5.15 2.43
C LYS A 306 -11.12 -3.99 2.83
N ILE A 307 -12.42 -4.18 2.78
CA ILE A 307 -13.42 -3.19 3.19
C ILE A 307 -14.22 -3.71 4.39
N GLY A 308 -14.34 -2.90 5.43
CA GLY A 308 -15.12 -3.19 6.63
C GLY A 308 -16.00 -2.01 7.02
N LEU A 309 -17.03 -2.30 7.83
CA LEU A 309 -17.91 -1.29 8.39
C LEU A 309 -17.64 -1.13 9.89
N ASN A 310 -17.64 0.11 10.36
CA ASN A 310 -17.49 0.39 11.77
C ASN A 310 -18.73 -0.08 12.55
N LYS A 311 -18.51 -0.76 13.67
CA LYS A 311 -19.56 -1.30 14.53
C LYS A 311 -20.55 -0.24 15.02
N ARG A 312 -20.10 1.02 15.19
CA ARG A 312 -20.95 2.14 15.61
C ARG A 312 -22.12 2.41 14.66
N LEU A 313 -22.03 1.99 13.40
CA LEU A 313 -23.13 2.12 12.44
C LEU A 313 -24.40 1.38 12.88
N ASN A 314 -24.29 0.40 13.79
CA ASN A 314 -25.43 -0.32 14.35
C ASN A 314 -26.02 0.35 15.61
N GLU A 315 -25.47 1.48 16.06
CA GLU A 315 -26.00 2.25 17.18
C GLU A 315 -27.24 3.08 16.75
N PRO A 316 -28.20 3.32 17.66
CA PRO A 316 -29.38 4.12 17.36
C PRO A 316 -29.02 5.52 16.84
N GLY A 317 -29.70 5.97 15.77
CA GLY A 317 -29.42 7.24 15.11
C GLY A 317 -28.52 7.14 13.87
N ASN A 318 -27.89 5.98 13.63
CA ASN A 318 -27.07 5.72 12.45
C ASN A 318 -27.80 4.92 11.36
N GLU A 319 -29.11 4.71 11.45
CA GLU A 319 -29.86 3.80 10.58
C GLU A 319 -29.70 4.16 9.09
N LYS A 320 -29.76 5.46 8.75
CA LYS A 320 -29.58 5.91 7.36
C LYS A 320 -28.14 5.75 6.88
N LYS A 321 -27.15 5.99 7.76
CA LYS A 321 -25.74 5.75 7.45
C LYS A 321 -25.49 4.26 7.20
N LEU A 322 -26.01 3.38 8.07
CA LEU A 322 -25.89 1.94 7.90
C LEU A 322 -26.53 1.47 6.58
N GLU A 323 -27.73 1.95 6.25
CA GLU A 323 -28.37 1.65 4.95
C GLU A 323 -27.44 2.02 3.78
N ASN A 324 -26.87 3.23 3.78
CA ASN A 324 -26.01 3.71 2.72
C ASN A 324 -24.66 2.94 2.66
N ALA A 325 -24.06 2.63 3.81
CA ALA A 325 -22.83 1.84 3.89
C ALA A 325 -23.06 0.41 3.37
N LEU A 326 -24.20 -0.20 3.66
CA LEU A 326 -24.56 -1.52 3.14
C LEU A 326 -24.78 -1.51 1.62
N LYS A 327 -25.34 -0.44 1.03
CA LYS A 327 -25.42 -0.29 -0.43
C LYS A 327 -24.02 -0.26 -1.07
N LEU A 328 -23.05 0.39 -0.44
CA LEU A 328 -21.66 0.38 -0.92
C LEU A 328 -21.05 -1.03 -0.85
N LEU A 329 -21.25 -1.76 0.26
CA LEU A 329 -20.75 -3.15 0.38
C LEU A 329 -21.44 -4.10 -0.62
N GLU A 330 -22.73 -3.91 -0.87
CA GLU A 330 -23.47 -4.67 -1.89
C GLU A 330 -22.92 -4.39 -3.29
N LEU A 331 -22.67 -3.12 -3.64
CA LEU A 331 -22.03 -2.76 -4.91
C LEU A 331 -20.61 -3.36 -4.98
N PHE A 332 -19.77 -3.16 -3.96
CA PHE A 332 -18.42 -3.70 -3.89
C PHE A 332 -18.38 -5.22 -4.04
N SER A 333 -19.41 -5.92 -3.58
CA SER A 333 -19.53 -7.37 -3.64
C SER A 333 -20.20 -7.89 -4.93
N SER A 334 -20.45 -7.02 -5.90
CA SER A 334 -20.95 -7.37 -7.22
C SER A 334 -19.82 -7.45 -8.23
N GLU A 335 -20.04 -8.15 -9.35
CA GLU A 335 -19.07 -8.20 -10.45
C GLU A 335 -18.79 -6.80 -11.01
N GLU A 336 -19.83 -5.96 -11.18
CA GLU A 336 -19.68 -4.56 -11.60
C GLU A 336 -18.79 -3.78 -10.63
N GLY A 337 -19.02 -3.90 -9.31
CA GLY A 337 -18.24 -3.16 -8.33
C GLY A 337 -16.80 -3.64 -8.21
N GLN A 338 -16.56 -4.95 -8.29
CA GLN A 338 -15.22 -5.49 -8.32
C GLN A 338 -14.47 -5.03 -9.57
N GLU A 339 -15.13 -4.95 -10.73
CA GLU A 339 -14.56 -4.41 -11.98
C GLU A 339 -14.26 -2.91 -11.88
N LEU A 340 -15.17 -2.11 -11.29
CA LEU A 340 -14.94 -0.68 -11.02
C LEU A 340 -13.72 -0.44 -10.11
N PHE A 341 -13.41 -1.40 -9.24
CA PHE A 341 -12.30 -1.33 -8.29
C PHE A 341 -11.01 -2.05 -8.77
N ARG A 342 -11.12 -2.79 -9.88
CA ARG A 342 -10.03 -3.60 -10.43
C ARG A 342 -8.95 -2.71 -11.02
N SER A 343 -7.68 -3.02 -10.73
CA SER A 343 -6.54 -2.22 -11.21
C SER A 343 -5.92 -2.81 -12.48
N SER A 344 -6.10 -4.11 -12.72
CA SER A 344 -5.59 -4.79 -13.91
C SER A 344 -6.47 -5.95 -14.34
N GLU A 345 -6.46 -6.27 -15.64
CA GLU A 345 -7.03 -7.52 -16.16
C GLU A 345 -6.38 -8.77 -15.54
N ALA A 346 -5.15 -8.65 -15.01
CA ALA A 346 -4.49 -9.73 -14.28
C ALA A 346 -5.01 -9.95 -12.85
N ASP A 347 -5.78 -8.99 -12.31
CA ASP A 347 -6.32 -9.14 -10.95
C ASP A 347 -7.45 -10.18 -10.97
N ILE A 348 -7.36 -11.12 -10.04
CA ILE A 348 -8.33 -12.17 -9.83
C ILE A 348 -9.40 -11.64 -8.87
N LEU A 349 -10.66 -11.73 -9.31
CA LEU A 349 -11.79 -11.36 -8.48
C LEU A 349 -12.01 -12.39 -7.35
N PRO A 350 -12.41 -11.94 -6.15
CA PRO A 350 -12.66 -12.81 -5.01
C PRO A 350 -14.05 -13.47 -5.04
N LEU A 351 -14.84 -13.20 -6.09
CA LEU A 351 -16.22 -13.66 -6.25
C LEU A 351 -16.30 -15.12 -6.74
N ALA A 352 -17.27 -15.86 -6.20
CA ALA A 352 -17.63 -17.19 -6.65
C ALA A 352 -18.43 -17.11 -7.95
N GLY A 353 -18.09 -17.95 -8.94
CA GLY A 353 -18.87 -18.09 -10.17
C GLY A 353 -18.93 -16.83 -11.05
N THR A 354 -17.98 -15.89 -10.89
CA THR A 354 -17.90 -14.69 -11.70
C THR A 354 -17.75 -14.99 -13.19
N THR A 355 -18.38 -14.16 -14.03
CA THR A 355 -18.24 -14.15 -15.49
C THR A 355 -17.19 -13.15 -15.97
N ALA A 356 -16.56 -12.42 -15.06
CA ALA A 356 -15.50 -11.47 -15.37
C ALA A 356 -14.38 -12.14 -16.15
N HIS A 357 -13.87 -11.44 -17.16
CA HIS A 357 -12.78 -11.95 -17.97
C HIS A 357 -11.48 -11.95 -17.16
N LEU A 358 -10.92 -13.15 -16.98
CA LEU A 358 -9.55 -13.39 -16.55
C LEU A 358 -8.74 -13.87 -17.76
N PRO A 359 -7.60 -13.24 -18.10
CA PRO A 359 -6.73 -13.72 -19.16
C PRO A 359 -6.29 -15.17 -18.93
N GLU A 360 -6.21 -15.95 -20.02
CA GLU A 360 -5.97 -17.39 -19.94
C GLU A 360 -4.65 -17.75 -19.24
N GLU A 361 -3.69 -16.83 -19.28
CA GLU A 361 -2.39 -16.96 -18.64
C GLU A 361 -2.51 -17.12 -17.14
N PHE A 362 -3.52 -16.51 -16.49
CA PHE A 362 -3.71 -16.51 -15.04
C PHE A 362 -4.73 -17.53 -14.55
N ILE A 363 -5.41 -18.26 -15.45
CA ILE A 363 -6.36 -19.32 -15.07
C ILE A 363 -5.72 -20.35 -14.14
N PRO A 364 -4.50 -20.88 -14.40
CA PRO A 364 -3.88 -21.87 -13.52
C PRO A 364 -3.65 -21.38 -12.08
N LEU A 365 -3.34 -20.10 -11.89
CA LEU A 365 -3.18 -19.52 -10.55
C LEU A 365 -4.53 -19.36 -9.86
N ASN A 366 -5.56 -18.89 -10.58
CA ASN A 366 -6.92 -18.80 -10.03
C ASN A 366 -7.47 -20.18 -9.63
N GLU A 367 -7.12 -21.24 -10.36
CA GLU A 367 -7.46 -22.61 -9.99
C GLU A 367 -6.79 -23.06 -8.68
N ALA A 368 -5.52 -22.75 -8.47
CA ALA A 368 -4.84 -22.99 -7.20
C ALA A 368 -5.50 -22.22 -6.04
N MET A 369 -5.84 -20.95 -6.25
CA MET A 369 -6.58 -20.13 -5.27
C MET A 369 -7.96 -20.73 -4.94
N ASN A 370 -8.68 -21.25 -5.94
CA ASN A 370 -9.98 -21.88 -5.74
C ASN A 370 -9.90 -23.19 -4.93
N ARG A 371 -8.75 -23.87 -4.96
CA ARG A 371 -8.46 -25.04 -4.12
C ARG A 371 -8.01 -24.66 -2.70
N GLY A 372 -7.92 -23.38 -2.39
CA GLY A 372 -7.47 -22.89 -1.08
C GLY A 372 -5.96 -22.85 -0.93
N HIS A 373 -5.21 -22.99 -2.03
CA HIS A 373 -3.76 -22.99 -2.00
C HIS A 373 -3.17 -21.60 -2.31
N ALA A 374 -3.64 -20.62 -1.55
CA ALA A 374 -3.19 -19.26 -1.68
C ALA A 374 -3.29 -18.53 -0.35
N ALA A 375 -2.32 -17.66 -0.12
CA ALA A 375 -2.31 -16.71 0.98
C ALA A 375 -1.57 -15.44 0.53
N PRO A 376 -1.80 -14.29 1.18
CA PRO A 376 -0.96 -13.13 0.98
C PRO A 376 0.52 -13.46 1.22
N PHE A 377 1.41 -12.86 0.43
CA PHE A 377 2.85 -13.02 0.65
C PHE A 377 3.26 -12.57 2.04
N LEU A 378 4.20 -13.24 2.69
CA LEU A 378 4.52 -12.98 4.09
C LEU A 378 5.19 -11.60 4.29
N TYR A 379 4.49 -10.67 4.96
CA TYR A 379 5.01 -9.33 5.28
C TYR A 379 4.69 -8.86 6.72
N PRO A 380 3.42 -8.67 7.15
CA PRO A 380 3.09 -8.25 8.51
C PRO A 380 3.63 -9.22 9.55
N GLY A 381 4.33 -8.69 10.54
CA GLY A 381 4.97 -9.47 11.60
C GLY A 381 6.33 -10.07 11.20
N TYR A 382 6.87 -9.71 10.03
CA TYR A 382 8.15 -10.17 9.50
C TYR A 382 8.98 -9.05 8.88
N GLU A 383 8.61 -7.79 9.10
CA GLU A 383 9.29 -6.60 8.62
C GLU A 383 10.75 -6.53 9.09
N ASP A 384 11.02 -7.06 10.29
CA ASP A 384 12.36 -7.18 10.86
C ASP A 384 13.25 -8.14 10.06
N LEU A 385 12.68 -9.19 9.47
CA LEU A 385 13.41 -10.25 8.77
C LEU A 385 13.51 -10.01 7.26
N LEU A 386 12.48 -9.45 6.65
CA LEU A 386 12.24 -9.47 5.20
C LEU A 386 13.45 -9.03 4.37
N ALA A 387 13.98 -7.83 4.64
CA ALA A 387 15.06 -7.25 3.85
C ALA A 387 16.39 -7.95 4.11
N PHE A 388 16.80 -8.08 5.38
CA PHE A 388 18.09 -8.66 5.75
C PHE A 388 18.21 -10.14 5.34
N THR A 389 17.15 -10.91 5.56
CA THR A 389 17.13 -12.32 5.18
C THR A 389 17.07 -12.45 3.67
N GLY A 390 16.29 -11.60 2.98
CA GLY A 390 16.22 -11.63 1.52
C GLY A 390 17.56 -11.25 0.86
N GLU A 391 18.27 -10.26 1.39
CA GLU A 391 19.63 -9.92 0.94
C GLU A 391 20.62 -11.06 1.16
N TYR A 392 20.59 -11.67 2.35
CA TYR A 392 21.41 -12.85 2.65
C TYR A 392 21.14 -14.00 1.67
N LEU A 393 19.88 -14.33 1.44
CA LEU A 393 19.48 -15.41 0.54
C LEU A 393 19.88 -15.09 -0.91
N ARG A 394 19.71 -13.85 -1.36
CA ARG A 394 20.16 -13.39 -2.68
C ARG A 394 21.66 -13.60 -2.85
N GLU A 395 22.45 -13.16 -1.87
CA GLU A 395 23.91 -13.37 -1.88
C GLU A 395 24.27 -14.85 -1.85
N ALA A 396 23.61 -15.65 -1.02
CA ALA A 396 23.88 -17.08 -0.92
C ALA A 396 23.58 -17.83 -2.22
N VAL A 397 22.44 -17.54 -2.85
CA VAL A 397 22.06 -18.10 -4.16
C VAL A 397 23.05 -17.71 -5.26
N THR A 398 23.54 -16.48 -5.25
CA THR A 398 24.38 -15.94 -6.35
C THR A 398 25.88 -16.17 -6.16
N SER A 399 26.35 -16.34 -4.93
CA SER A 399 27.77 -16.56 -4.57
C SER A 399 28.10 -17.99 -4.16
N GLY A 400 27.10 -18.85 -3.95
CA GLY A 400 27.29 -20.23 -3.50
C GLY A 400 27.56 -20.35 -1.99
N SER A 401 27.02 -19.44 -1.19
CA SER A 401 27.13 -19.51 0.28
C SER A 401 26.07 -20.45 0.88
N ASP A 402 26.26 -20.85 2.15
CA ASP A 402 25.37 -21.79 2.84
C ASP A 402 24.01 -21.17 3.18
N LEU A 403 22.95 -21.64 2.51
CA LEU A 403 21.58 -21.18 2.75
C LEU A 403 21.07 -21.50 4.17
N ASP A 404 21.60 -22.50 4.88
CA ASP A 404 21.14 -22.83 6.24
C ASP A 404 21.44 -21.74 7.26
N LYS A 405 22.44 -20.89 7.03
CA LYS A 405 22.72 -19.78 7.96
C LYS A 405 21.65 -18.70 7.94
N ALA A 406 20.72 -18.74 6.98
CA ALA A 406 19.54 -17.89 7.01
C ALA A 406 18.70 -18.15 8.28
N PHE A 407 18.69 -19.37 8.81
CA PHE A 407 17.98 -19.68 10.06
C PHE A 407 18.63 -18.99 11.27
N GLU A 408 19.95 -19.05 11.38
CA GLU A 408 20.69 -18.36 12.45
C GLU A 408 20.48 -16.85 12.38
N LEU A 409 20.49 -16.28 11.16
CA LEU A 409 20.21 -14.88 10.92
C LEU A 409 18.78 -14.50 11.36
N MET A 410 17.77 -15.23 10.88
CA MET A 410 16.36 -14.98 11.22
C MET A 410 16.11 -15.09 12.71
N ASP A 411 16.61 -16.15 13.36
CA ASP A 411 16.44 -16.35 14.80
C ASP A 411 17.16 -15.27 15.60
N SER A 412 18.37 -14.87 15.19
CA SER A 412 19.10 -13.77 15.85
C SER A 412 18.34 -12.45 15.74
N ILE A 413 17.90 -12.08 14.53
CA ILE A 413 17.14 -10.84 14.33
C ILE A 413 15.87 -10.89 15.16
N ARG A 414 15.11 -11.98 15.11
CA ARG A 414 13.85 -12.10 15.87
C ARG A 414 14.07 -11.97 17.38
N GLN A 415 15.09 -12.62 17.92
CA GLN A 415 15.44 -12.51 19.34
C GLN A 415 15.88 -11.09 19.72
N ASP A 416 16.62 -10.42 18.84
CA ASP A 416 17.04 -9.04 19.07
C ASP A 416 15.86 -8.07 18.97
N THR A 417 14.95 -8.26 18.00
CA THR A 417 13.68 -7.52 17.90
C THR A 417 12.91 -7.64 19.20
N ILE A 418 12.69 -8.84 19.73
CA ILE A 418 11.91 -9.09 20.95
C ILE A 418 12.60 -8.53 22.20
N LYS A 419 13.92 -8.72 22.36
CA LYS A 419 14.66 -8.13 23.48
C LYS A 419 14.53 -6.61 23.49
N ASN A 420 14.59 -6.00 22.31
CA ASN A 420 14.49 -4.56 22.15
C ASN A 420 13.04 -4.07 22.16
N GLN A 421 12.04 -4.95 22.03
CA GLN A 421 10.61 -4.62 22.08
C GLN A 421 10.16 -4.15 23.48
N TYR A 422 10.88 -4.55 24.54
CA TYR A 422 10.54 -4.24 25.94
C TYR A 422 11.49 -3.25 26.63
N THR A 423 12.63 -2.90 26.03
CA THR A 423 13.29 -1.64 26.35
C THR A 423 12.41 -0.53 25.82
N SER A 424 12.08 0.47 26.65
CA SER A 424 11.33 1.66 26.20
C SER A 424 12.13 2.36 25.09
N ASN A 425 11.93 1.95 23.84
CA ASN A 425 12.48 2.57 22.64
C ASN A 425 11.67 3.81 22.24
N ALA A 426 10.95 4.40 23.20
CA ALA A 426 10.26 5.66 23.04
C ALA A 426 11.31 6.71 22.65
N LEU A 427 11.32 7.06 21.37
CA LEU A 427 12.13 8.11 20.78
C LEU A 427 11.61 9.48 21.19
N ALA A 428 10.29 9.58 21.35
CA ALA A 428 9.58 10.71 21.92
C ALA A 428 8.24 10.24 22.51
N THR A 429 7.52 11.13 23.19
CA THR A 429 6.18 10.87 23.71
C THR A 429 5.23 11.98 23.32
N VAL A 430 4.05 11.63 22.83
CA VAL A 430 2.94 12.54 22.58
C VAL A 430 2.04 12.52 23.81
N SER A 431 1.90 13.69 24.46
CA SER A 431 1.22 13.78 25.76
C SER A 431 -0.30 13.57 25.70
N GLN A 432 -0.91 13.94 24.57
CA GLN A 432 -2.34 13.92 24.28
C GLN A 432 -2.51 13.84 22.76
N ASP A 433 -3.60 13.24 22.29
CA ASP A 433 -3.92 13.20 20.85
C ASP A 433 -3.79 14.58 20.22
N LEU A 434 -3.05 14.66 19.12
CA LEU A 434 -2.97 15.87 18.34
C LEU A 434 -4.11 15.89 17.32
N THR A 435 -4.65 17.07 17.04
CA THR A 435 -5.50 17.23 15.85
C THR A 435 -4.65 17.07 14.58
N THR A 436 -5.31 16.81 13.45
CA THR A 436 -4.63 16.82 12.14
C THR A 436 -3.92 18.15 11.91
N GLU A 437 -4.57 19.28 12.21
CA GLU A 437 -3.97 20.61 12.08
C GLU A 437 -2.72 20.79 12.95
N GLN A 438 -2.77 20.33 14.20
CA GLN A 438 -1.63 20.36 15.12
C GLN A 438 -0.45 19.50 14.63
N THR A 439 -0.75 18.32 14.08
CA THR A 439 0.28 17.44 13.52
C THR A 439 0.91 18.06 12.27
N VAL A 440 0.11 18.67 11.39
CA VAL A 440 0.62 19.36 10.21
C VAL A 440 1.46 20.57 10.59
N ARG A 441 1.05 21.33 11.62
CA ARG A 441 1.85 22.45 12.14
C ARG A 441 3.20 21.97 12.66
N LEU A 442 3.26 20.81 13.32
CA LEU A 442 4.51 20.20 13.75
C LEU A 442 5.43 19.89 12.55
N VAL A 443 4.90 19.38 11.44
CA VAL A 443 5.65 19.17 10.19
C VAL A 443 6.19 20.48 9.62
N ALA A 444 5.37 21.54 9.54
CA ALA A 444 5.81 22.85 9.09
C ALA A 444 6.90 23.45 10.00
N ASN A 445 6.74 23.31 11.32
CA ASN A 445 7.73 23.77 12.30
C ASN A 445 9.07 23.02 12.16
N ALA A 446 9.03 21.71 11.90
CA ALA A 446 10.23 20.92 11.63
C ALA A 446 10.94 21.38 10.33
N LEU A 447 10.20 21.64 9.25
CA LEU A 447 10.78 22.20 8.02
C LEU A 447 11.48 23.54 8.28
N TYR A 448 10.84 24.43 9.05
CA TYR A 448 11.43 25.71 9.43
C TYR A 448 12.68 25.52 10.33
N ALA A 449 12.65 24.55 11.25
CA ALA A 449 13.75 24.25 12.15
C ALA A 449 15.03 23.75 11.45
N THR A 450 14.96 23.37 10.17
CA THR A 450 16.15 23.10 9.35
C THR A 450 17.10 24.31 9.26
N GLY A 451 16.58 25.53 9.47
CA GLY A 451 17.34 26.77 9.39
C GLY A 451 17.72 27.16 7.96
N LEU A 452 17.14 26.52 6.95
CA LEU A 452 17.47 26.74 5.55
C LEU A 452 16.81 27.98 4.93
N GLY A 453 15.83 28.61 5.60
CA GLY A 453 15.12 29.75 5.04
C GLY A 453 14.37 30.60 6.09
N ASP A 454 13.76 31.68 5.62
CA ASP A 454 13.03 32.65 6.43
C ASP A 454 11.60 32.17 6.78
N ILE A 455 11.06 31.30 5.93
CA ILE A 455 9.71 30.75 6.07
C ILE A 455 9.68 29.33 5.49
N ALA A 456 8.93 28.43 6.12
CA ALA A 456 8.61 27.12 5.58
C ALA A 456 7.15 27.08 5.13
N LEU A 457 6.88 26.45 3.98
CA LEU A 457 5.55 26.16 3.50
C LEU A 457 5.37 24.65 3.39
N CYS A 458 4.30 24.12 3.96
CA CYS A 458 3.98 22.70 4.00
C CYS A 458 2.57 22.47 3.47
N THR A 459 2.40 21.64 2.44
CA THR A 459 1.05 21.26 2.01
C THR A 459 0.36 20.33 3.02
N VAL A 460 -0.96 20.46 3.12
CA VAL A 460 -1.81 19.59 3.95
C VAL A 460 -2.54 18.59 3.06
N GLN A 461 -2.57 17.32 3.47
CA GLN A 461 -3.33 16.33 2.73
C GLN A 461 -4.81 16.69 2.69
N ARG A 462 -5.34 16.73 1.47
CA ARG A 462 -6.75 16.92 1.16
C ARG A 462 -7.20 15.81 0.23
N TYR A 463 -8.48 15.47 0.29
CA TYR A 463 -9.10 14.66 -0.74
C TYR A 463 -9.78 15.54 -1.79
N THR A 464 -9.52 15.24 -3.05
CA THR A 464 -10.25 15.78 -4.19
C THR A 464 -10.54 14.62 -5.13
N PRO A 465 -11.81 14.44 -5.56
CA PRO A 465 -12.17 13.37 -6.48
C PRO A 465 -11.28 13.35 -7.73
N ASP A 466 -10.90 12.14 -8.16
CA ASP A 466 -10.10 11.84 -9.36
C ASP A 466 -8.64 12.34 -9.31
N ILE A 467 -8.20 12.87 -8.17
CA ILE A 467 -6.92 13.56 -8.03
C ILE A 467 -6.20 13.09 -6.77
N HIS A 468 -5.27 12.17 -6.97
CA HIS A 468 -4.42 11.61 -5.92
C HIS A 468 -3.12 12.41 -5.81
N LEU A 469 -3.18 13.57 -5.17
CA LEU A 469 -2.00 14.37 -4.84
C LEU A 469 -1.50 14.03 -3.44
N VAL A 470 -0.20 13.80 -3.34
CA VAL A 470 0.40 13.50 -2.04
C VAL A 470 0.98 14.76 -1.42
N ALA A 471 0.48 15.11 -0.24
CA ALA A 471 0.95 16.26 0.49
C ALA A 471 2.24 16.00 1.29
N ALA A 472 2.85 17.08 1.73
CA ALA A 472 3.98 17.08 2.65
C ALA A 472 3.62 16.52 4.03
N ALA A 473 2.42 16.85 4.53
CA ALA A 473 1.92 16.38 5.81
C ALA A 473 0.68 15.49 5.66
N ASN A 474 0.68 14.34 6.35
CA ASN A 474 -0.30 13.27 6.26
C ASN A 474 -0.62 12.70 7.65
N GLY A 475 -1.84 12.24 7.91
CA GLY A 475 -2.17 11.58 9.18
C GLY A 475 -1.99 12.47 10.42
N LYS A 476 -2.16 11.88 11.61
CA LYS A 476 -2.01 12.56 12.90
C LYS A 476 -1.29 11.67 13.91
N TYR A 477 -0.75 12.28 14.96
CA TYR A 477 -0.24 11.54 16.12
C TYR A 477 -1.29 11.37 17.21
N TYR A 478 -1.28 10.18 17.83
CA TYR A 478 -2.05 9.87 19.03
C TYR A 478 -1.19 9.97 20.29
N GLN A 479 -1.84 10.09 21.45
CA GLN A 479 -1.20 10.04 22.75
C GLN A 479 -0.44 8.71 22.94
N GLY A 480 0.85 8.78 23.24
CA GLY A 480 1.66 7.58 23.46
C GLY A 480 3.12 7.79 23.10
N ASN A 481 3.86 6.69 23.11
CA ASN A 481 5.26 6.70 22.69
C ASN A 481 5.35 6.67 21.17
N LEU A 482 6.34 7.39 20.65
CA LEU A 482 6.77 7.30 19.27
C LEU A 482 8.02 6.42 19.21
N ASP A 483 8.10 5.54 18.23
CA ASP A 483 9.26 4.71 17.93
C ASP A 483 9.55 4.72 16.42
N THR A 484 10.47 3.88 15.96
CA THR A 484 10.88 3.83 14.54
C THR A 484 9.78 3.46 13.56
N THR A 485 8.65 2.92 14.03
CA THR A 485 7.53 2.45 13.21
C THR A 485 6.48 3.54 12.97
N ASN A 486 6.14 4.32 13.99
CA ASN A 486 5.07 5.33 13.92
C ASN A 486 5.57 6.78 13.85
N ILE A 487 6.86 7.03 14.11
CA ILE A 487 7.44 8.39 14.06
C ILE A 487 7.30 9.04 12.66
N ASP A 488 7.23 8.27 11.58
CA ASP A 488 7.13 8.82 10.22
C ASP A 488 5.69 9.00 9.73
N ILE A 489 4.66 8.68 10.53
CA ILE A 489 3.25 8.82 10.12
C ILE A 489 2.93 10.21 9.53
N PRO A 490 3.42 11.33 10.12
CA PRO A 490 3.08 12.67 9.68
C PRO A 490 3.62 13.11 8.32
N ILE A 491 4.66 12.46 7.79
CA ILE A 491 5.42 12.99 6.64
C ILE A 491 5.08 12.27 5.34
N GLY A 492 5.13 13.01 4.22
CA GLY A 492 4.86 12.47 2.89
C GLY A 492 5.90 11.46 2.39
N PRO A 493 5.61 10.70 1.32
CA PRO A 493 6.31 9.48 0.92
C PRO A 493 7.69 9.73 0.31
N ARG A 494 8.01 10.96 -0.13
CA ARG A 494 9.36 11.34 -0.59
C ARG A 494 10.31 11.66 0.56
N TYR A 495 10.13 11.03 1.72
CA TYR A 495 10.86 11.37 2.94
C TYR A 495 12.37 11.07 2.88
N ASN A 496 12.81 10.18 1.97
CA ASN A 496 14.25 9.91 1.77
C ASN A 496 14.95 10.96 0.88
N ASP A 497 14.19 11.86 0.25
CA ASP A 497 14.74 12.91 -0.59
C ASP A 497 15.16 14.12 0.27
N PRO A 498 16.06 14.98 -0.23
CA PRO A 498 16.48 16.17 0.50
C PRO A 498 15.37 17.22 0.61
N VAL A 499 15.40 18.02 1.67
CA VAL A 499 14.58 19.24 1.80
C VAL A 499 14.98 20.23 0.70
N PHE A 500 14.00 20.97 0.18
CA PHE A 500 14.21 21.92 -0.92
C PHE A 500 14.07 23.37 -0.46
N THR A 501 14.74 24.28 -1.16
CA THR A 501 14.59 25.72 -0.95
C THR A 501 14.29 26.46 -2.25
N ASN A 502 13.61 27.60 -2.17
CA ASN A 502 13.39 28.49 -3.31
C ASN A 502 13.43 29.95 -2.85
N ASP A 503 14.00 30.84 -3.65
CA ASP A 503 13.95 32.28 -3.38
C ASP A 503 12.70 32.86 -4.02
N MET A 504 11.81 33.44 -3.20
CA MET A 504 10.50 33.94 -3.62
C MET A 504 10.23 35.33 -3.06
N THR A 505 9.55 36.17 -3.83
CA THR A 505 9.06 37.46 -3.35
C THR A 505 7.94 37.28 -2.33
N GLY A 506 7.74 38.26 -1.44
CA GLY A 506 6.59 38.26 -0.54
C GLY A 506 5.24 38.16 -1.27
N ALA A 507 5.14 38.72 -2.49
CA ALA A 507 3.95 38.60 -3.32
C ALA A 507 3.69 37.17 -3.80
N GLU A 508 4.73 36.48 -4.26
CA GLU A 508 4.62 35.07 -4.71
C GLU A 508 4.27 34.14 -3.55
N ILE A 509 4.82 34.37 -2.35
CA ILE A 509 4.50 33.58 -1.15
C ILE A 509 3.03 33.75 -0.77
N LYS A 510 2.53 34.99 -0.72
CA LYS A 510 1.10 35.25 -0.43
C LYS A 510 0.20 34.60 -1.48
N GLN A 511 0.57 34.70 -2.76
CA GLN A 511 -0.18 34.04 -3.82
C GLN A 511 -0.23 32.52 -3.62
N LEU A 512 0.88 31.86 -3.27
CA LEU A 512 0.88 30.43 -2.94
C LEU A 512 0.01 30.10 -1.73
N MET A 513 0.02 30.94 -0.68
CA MET A 513 -0.85 30.74 0.49
C MET A 513 -2.33 30.86 0.13
N GLU A 514 -2.69 31.76 -0.79
CA GLU A 514 -4.07 31.93 -1.27
C GLU A 514 -4.52 30.79 -2.20
N THR A 515 -3.67 30.38 -3.15
CA THR A 515 -4.05 29.39 -4.17
C THR A 515 -3.81 27.95 -3.76
N GLY A 516 -2.90 27.71 -2.81
CA GLY A 516 -2.32 26.40 -2.57
C GLY A 516 -1.35 25.95 -3.67
N LEU A 517 -0.84 24.73 -3.52
CA LEU A 517 -0.03 24.05 -4.52
C LEU A 517 -0.94 23.51 -5.63
N VAL A 518 -1.03 24.24 -6.73
CA VAL A 518 -1.86 23.84 -7.88
C VAL A 518 -1.14 22.80 -8.73
N VAL A 519 -1.74 21.62 -8.91
CA VAL A 519 -1.19 20.55 -9.75
C VAL A 519 -2.21 20.12 -10.79
N THR A 520 -1.74 19.86 -12.01
CA THR A 520 -2.56 19.34 -13.11
C THR A 520 -2.05 17.97 -13.51
N ASN A 521 -2.92 16.96 -13.50
CA ASN A 521 -2.56 15.59 -13.91
C ASN A 521 -2.54 15.45 -15.46
N ASP A 522 -2.12 14.28 -15.96
CA ASP A 522 -1.99 14.03 -17.41
C ASP A 522 -3.34 14.05 -18.14
N ALA A 523 -4.45 13.88 -17.41
CA ALA A 523 -5.80 13.99 -17.94
C ALA A 523 -6.29 15.46 -18.02
N GLY A 524 -5.46 16.44 -17.61
CA GLY A 524 -5.78 17.86 -17.63
C GLY A 524 -6.64 18.32 -16.44
N ILE A 525 -6.85 17.47 -15.44
CA ILE A 525 -7.61 17.81 -14.24
C ILE A 525 -6.70 18.55 -13.27
N THR A 526 -7.16 19.69 -12.76
CA THR A 526 -6.38 20.58 -11.88
C THR A 526 -6.96 20.60 -10.47
N ASP A 527 -6.09 20.53 -9.46
CA ASP A 527 -6.43 20.65 -8.05
C ASP A 527 -5.42 21.50 -7.29
N TYR A 528 -5.69 21.75 -6.00
CA TYR A 528 -4.78 22.42 -5.08
C TYR A 528 -4.65 21.68 -3.73
N LEU A 529 -3.44 21.68 -3.19
CA LEU A 529 -3.20 21.37 -1.78
C LEU A 529 -2.98 22.67 -1.00
N PRO A 530 -3.72 22.93 0.08
CA PRO A 530 -3.54 24.15 0.86
C PRO A 530 -2.20 24.13 1.60
N PHE A 531 -1.58 25.30 1.74
CA PHE A 531 -0.34 25.47 2.50
C PHE A 531 -0.62 25.90 3.94
N ILE A 532 0.22 25.40 4.84
CA ILE A 532 0.42 25.94 6.18
C ILE A 532 1.87 26.43 6.27
N SER A 533 2.09 27.58 6.92
CA SER A 533 3.41 28.18 7.07
C SER A 533 4.02 28.01 8.47
N ALA A 534 5.34 28.14 8.58
CA ALA A 534 6.05 28.33 9.85
C ALA A 534 7.20 29.33 9.65
N GLY A 535 7.59 30.03 10.72
CA GLY A 535 8.58 31.12 10.65
C GLY A 535 7.92 32.50 10.52
N LEU A 536 8.27 33.25 9.47
CA LEU A 536 7.63 34.55 9.21
C LEU A 536 6.13 34.40 8.90
N ASP A 537 5.36 35.41 9.31
CA ASP A 537 3.93 35.53 9.03
C ASP A 537 3.71 35.96 7.56
N PRO A 538 3.12 35.11 6.68
CA PRO A 538 2.92 35.42 5.26
C PRO A 538 2.21 36.75 5.02
N GLU A 539 1.24 37.10 5.86
CA GLU A 539 0.43 38.31 5.72
C GLU A 539 1.25 39.60 5.95
N LYS A 540 2.38 39.48 6.65
CA LYS A 540 3.26 40.61 7.00
C LYS A 540 4.46 40.76 6.07
N LEU A 541 4.63 39.86 5.10
CA LEU A 541 5.74 39.93 4.15
C LEU A 541 5.61 41.16 3.24
N ASN A 542 6.75 41.75 2.87
CA ASN A 542 6.80 42.83 1.90
C ASN A 542 6.78 42.24 0.49
N ASP A 543 5.85 42.69 -0.34
CA ASP A 543 5.62 42.15 -1.69
C ASP A 543 6.86 42.19 -2.60
N GLY A 544 7.74 43.18 -2.43
CA GLY A 544 8.94 43.36 -3.26
C GLY A 544 10.23 42.81 -2.67
N GLU A 545 10.21 42.27 -1.44
CA GLU A 545 11.37 41.66 -0.82
C GLU A 545 11.43 40.16 -1.14
N ASN A 546 12.64 39.65 -1.31
CA ASN A 546 12.88 38.22 -1.51
C ASN A 546 13.10 37.55 -0.15
N TYR A 547 12.48 36.39 0.02
CA TYR A 547 12.60 35.51 1.15
C TYR A 547 13.02 34.12 0.66
N LYS A 548 13.82 33.43 1.44
CA LYS A 548 14.16 32.03 1.19
C LYS A 548 13.09 31.14 1.81
N VAL A 549 12.40 30.39 0.97
CA VAL A 549 11.29 29.50 1.35
C VAL A 549 11.79 28.06 1.42
N VAL A 550 11.41 27.33 2.46
CA VAL A 550 11.71 25.90 2.65
C VAL A 550 10.49 25.05 2.31
N PHE A 551 10.68 23.98 1.55
CA PHE A 551 9.63 23.04 1.13
C PHE A 551 10.01 21.59 1.44
N SER A 552 8.98 20.77 1.70
CA SER A 552 9.14 19.32 1.79
C SER A 552 9.51 18.73 0.41
N PRO A 553 10.25 17.62 0.35
CA PRO A 553 10.47 16.91 -0.91
C PRO A 553 9.18 16.49 -1.62
N SER A 554 8.11 16.20 -0.88
CA SER A 554 6.80 15.87 -1.45
C SER A 554 6.17 17.06 -2.19
N ASP A 555 6.36 18.29 -1.70
CA ASP A 555 5.87 19.51 -2.36
C ASP A 555 6.60 19.79 -3.68
N CYS A 556 7.81 19.23 -3.83
CA CYS A 556 8.66 19.34 -5.02
C CYS A 556 8.59 18.07 -5.90
N GLY A 557 7.51 17.28 -5.77
CA GLY A 557 7.15 16.14 -6.62
C GLY A 557 7.30 16.37 -8.12
N GLU A 558 7.52 15.29 -8.89
CA GLU A 558 7.40 15.36 -10.35
C GLU A 558 6.05 15.98 -10.73
N LYS A 559 6.05 16.99 -11.61
CA LYS A 559 4.89 17.79 -12.05
C LYS A 559 4.42 18.87 -11.08
N SER A 560 5.09 19.05 -9.93
CA SER A 560 4.87 20.23 -9.09
C SER A 560 5.33 21.49 -9.82
N PRO A 561 4.56 22.60 -9.79
CA PRO A 561 5.02 23.87 -10.33
C PRO A 561 6.26 24.42 -9.61
N ILE A 562 6.54 23.95 -8.38
CA ILE A 562 7.66 24.37 -7.56
C ILE A 562 8.95 23.61 -7.95
N GLU A 563 8.83 22.39 -8.48
CA GLU A 563 9.93 21.46 -8.80
C GLU A 563 11.08 22.14 -9.56
N LYS A 564 10.76 22.91 -10.61
CA LYS A 564 11.78 23.50 -11.51
C LYS A 564 12.54 24.67 -10.91
N ALA A 565 11.96 25.34 -9.91
CA ALA A 565 12.54 26.51 -9.27
C ALA A 565 13.26 26.16 -7.96
N ALA A 566 12.92 25.01 -7.37
CA ALA A 566 13.46 24.59 -6.10
C ALA A 566 14.88 24.00 -6.24
N VAL A 567 15.72 24.27 -5.23
CA VAL A 567 17.09 23.77 -5.12
C VAL A 567 17.15 22.77 -3.95
N PRO A 568 17.60 21.53 -4.19
CA PRO A 568 17.76 20.55 -3.11
C PRO A 568 18.89 20.98 -2.15
N SER A 569 18.68 20.74 -0.86
CA SER A 569 19.70 20.88 0.18
C SER A 569 20.46 19.57 0.40
N ASP A 570 21.42 19.57 1.34
CA ASP A 570 22.11 18.36 1.79
C ASP A 570 21.37 17.66 2.96
N ILE A 571 20.20 18.16 3.38
CA ILE A 571 19.44 17.63 4.52
C ILE A 571 18.41 16.61 4.03
N VAL A 572 18.63 15.33 4.32
CA VAL A 572 17.64 14.26 4.10
C VAL A 572 16.45 14.46 5.04
N TRP A 573 15.24 14.54 4.48
CA TRP A 573 14.06 14.97 5.25
C TRP A 573 13.71 14.03 6.41
N LYS A 574 13.72 12.71 6.18
CA LYS A 574 13.42 11.70 7.20
C LYS A 574 14.35 11.78 8.41
N ASP A 575 15.65 11.88 8.15
CA ASP A 575 16.65 11.86 9.21
C ASP A 575 16.50 13.10 10.09
N PHE A 576 16.36 14.27 9.46
CA PHE A 576 16.12 15.51 10.18
C PHE A 576 14.79 15.50 10.95
N TRP A 577 13.71 15.02 10.34
CA TRP A 577 12.40 14.88 11.00
C TRP A 577 12.52 14.05 12.28
N ARG A 578 13.15 12.88 12.21
CA ARG A 578 13.35 12.00 13.37
C ARG A 578 14.20 12.66 14.45
N GLU A 579 15.30 13.30 14.09
CA GLU A 579 16.14 14.05 15.03
C GLU A 579 15.38 15.18 15.72
N TYR A 580 14.57 15.93 14.95
CA TYR A 580 13.74 17.02 15.48
C TYR A 580 12.72 16.49 16.50
N ILE A 581 11.99 15.41 16.17
CA ILE A 581 11.01 14.79 17.05
C ILE A 581 11.66 14.23 18.32
N ILE A 582 12.79 13.54 18.20
CA ILE A 582 13.59 13.04 19.33
C ILE A 582 14.04 14.21 20.22
N GLY A 583 14.49 15.30 19.60
CA GLY A 583 14.96 16.50 20.29
C GLY A 583 13.87 17.20 21.12
N LEU A 584 12.60 17.12 20.70
CA LEU A 584 11.47 17.63 21.49
C LEU A 584 11.24 16.81 22.76
N GLY A 585 11.48 15.50 22.72
CA GLY A 585 11.28 14.55 23.81
C GLY A 585 9.81 14.31 24.17
N THR A 586 9.07 15.36 24.53
CA THR A 586 7.61 15.32 24.75
C THR A 586 6.90 16.34 23.88
N ILE A 587 6.03 15.85 23.01
CA ILE A 587 5.18 16.66 22.14
C ILE A 587 3.84 16.91 22.86
N THR A 588 3.47 18.18 22.95
CA THR A 588 2.20 18.61 23.54
C THR A 588 1.39 19.44 22.54
N PRO A 589 0.05 19.47 22.67
CA PRO A 589 -0.80 20.36 21.89
C PRO A 589 -0.38 21.84 21.90
N ASP A 590 0.31 22.29 22.96
CA ASP A 590 0.82 23.66 23.08
C ASP A 590 2.20 23.85 22.44
N SER A 591 3.04 22.81 22.43
CA SER A 591 4.39 22.87 21.82
C SER A 591 4.37 23.01 20.30
N VAL A 592 3.22 22.76 19.68
CA VAL A 592 3.02 22.77 18.23
C VAL A 592 2.25 24.00 17.75
N LYS A 593 1.92 24.97 18.62
CA LYS A 593 1.13 26.16 18.26
C LYS A 593 1.93 27.24 17.55
#